data_AF-A0A4R3ZMP7-F1
#
_entry.id   AF-A0A4R3ZMP7-F1
#
_cell.length_a   1.000
_cell.length_b   1.000
_cell.length_c   1.000
_cell.angle_alpha   90.00
_cell.angle_beta   90.00
_cell.angle_gamma   90.00
#
_symmetry.space_group_name_H-M   'P 1'
#
loop_
_entity.id
_entity.type
_entity.pdbx_description
1 polymer ?
#
loop_
_entity_poly.entity_id
_entity_poly.type
_entity_poly.pdbx_seq_one_letter_code
_entity_poly.pdbx_strand_id
1 'polypeptide(L)'
;MLRYREAGDGPPLLLLHGSGPGVTGWRNFSGNVPVFAEHFRTIVLELPGFGVSDPAGDLHPVASAQTAVQDFVDGLGLERLSLIGNSMGGFIATAFALEHPEQVEKLVTVGGAGVSSSPRDRARASSGYPRLSRTPRASG
;
A
#
# COMPACT_ATOMS: atom_id res chain seq x y z
N MET A 1 5.15 -3.76 -19.04
CA MET A 1 6.24 -4.07 -18.08
C MET A 1 6.03 -3.27 -16.81
N LEU A 2 6.13 -3.91 -15.64
CA LEU A 2 6.00 -3.22 -14.35
C LEU A 2 7.35 -2.69 -13.87
N ARG A 3 7.34 -1.52 -13.25
CA ARG A 3 8.51 -0.95 -12.58
C ARG A 3 8.41 -1.14 -11.07
N TYR A 4 9.50 -1.55 -10.45
CA TYR A 4 9.62 -1.58 -9.00
C TYR A 4 11.00 -1.11 -8.54
N ARG A 5 11.10 -0.82 -7.25
CA ARG A 5 12.36 -0.59 -6.54
C ARG A 5 12.40 -1.47 -5.30
N GLU A 6 13.57 -1.85 -4.86
CA GLU A 6 13.74 -2.64 -3.64
C GLU A 6 14.94 -2.17 -2.81
N ALA A 7 14.89 -2.44 -1.51
CA ALA A 7 15.98 -2.22 -0.57
C ALA A 7 15.84 -3.14 0.65
N GLY A 8 16.98 -3.57 1.20
CA GLY A 8 17.05 -4.51 2.33
C GLY A 8 16.85 -5.97 1.90
N ASP A 9 17.18 -6.90 2.82
CA ASP A 9 17.28 -8.33 2.53
C ASP A 9 16.44 -9.21 3.49
N GLY A 10 15.57 -8.60 4.30
CA GLY A 10 14.71 -9.29 5.27
C GLY A 10 13.46 -9.94 4.66
N PRO A 11 12.45 -10.28 5.49
CA PRO A 11 11.17 -10.79 4.99
C PRO A 11 10.52 -9.82 3.98
N PRO A 12 9.77 -10.31 2.97
CA PRO A 12 9.22 -9.44 1.92
C PRO A 12 8.15 -8.49 2.46
N LEU A 13 8.29 -7.22 2.13
CA LEU A 13 7.31 -6.16 2.40
C LEU A 13 6.99 -5.41 1.10
N LEU A 14 5.77 -5.57 0.60
CA LEU A 14 5.31 -4.90 -0.62
C LEU A 14 4.50 -3.63 -0.30
N LEU A 15 4.93 -2.51 -0.88
CA LEU A 15 4.32 -1.19 -0.71
C LEU A 15 3.54 -0.80 -1.96
N LEU A 16 2.22 -0.55 -1.82
CA LEU A 16 1.30 -0.20 -2.90
C LEU A 16 0.80 1.24 -2.77
N HIS A 17 0.99 2.05 -3.81
CA HIS A 17 0.71 3.49 -3.78
C HIS A 17 -0.76 3.86 -4.03
N GLY A 18 -1.10 5.12 -3.78
CA GLY A 18 -2.43 5.70 -4.08
C GLY A 18 -2.63 6.08 -5.55
N SER A 19 -3.70 6.83 -5.89
CA SER A 19 -4.12 7.11 -7.28
C SER A 19 -4.00 8.59 -7.71
N GLY A 20 -3.29 9.43 -6.96
CA GLY A 20 -3.19 10.86 -7.27
C GLY A 20 -2.49 11.16 -8.62
N PRO A 21 -2.83 12.26 -9.31
CA PRO A 21 -2.16 12.63 -10.56
C PRO A 21 -0.64 12.74 -10.39
N GLY A 22 0.13 12.06 -11.26
CA GLY A 22 1.59 12.06 -11.22
C GLY A 22 2.21 11.31 -10.03
N VAL A 23 1.43 10.50 -9.32
CA VAL A 23 1.93 9.59 -8.28
C VAL A 23 2.82 8.51 -8.90
N THR A 24 3.86 8.15 -8.15
CA THR A 24 4.63 6.94 -8.39
C THR A 24 4.81 6.22 -7.06
N GLY A 25 5.13 4.92 -7.11
CA GLY A 25 5.48 4.15 -5.92
C GLY A 25 6.57 4.85 -5.11
N TRP A 26 7.65 5.30 -5.77
CA TRP A 26 8.76 5.97 -5.11
C TRP A 26 8.36 7.31 -4.47
N ARG A 27 7.58 8.14 -5.16
CA ARG A 27 7.09 9.41 -4.58
C ARG A 27 6.22 9.16 -3.35
N ASN A 28 5.47 8.05 -3.32
CA ASN A 28 4.63 7.73 -2.19
C ASN A 28 5.42 7.20 -0.97
N PHE A 29 6.51 6.44 -1.19
CA PHE A 29 7.15 5.68 -0.12
C PHE A 29 8.64 5.97 0.12
N SER A 30 9.31 6.78 -0.69
CA SER A 30 10.76 7.04 -0.56
C SER A 30 11.21 7.43 0.86
N GLY A 31 10.41 8.20 1.60
CA GLY A 31 10.71 8.57 2.99
C GLY A 31 10.58 7.43 4.00
N ASN A 32 9.86 6.35 3.66
CA ASN A 32 9.65 5.19 4.54
C ASN A 32 10.63 4.05 4.24
N VAL A 33 11.10 3.94 3.00
CA VAL A 33 11.96 2.83 2.53
C VAL A 33 13.20 2.63 3.40
N PRO A 34 13.98 3.67 3.79
CA PRO A 34 15.17 3.45 4.62
C PRO A 34 14.87 2.75 5.94
N VAL A 35 13.77 3.15 6.60
CA VAL A 35 13.37 2.60 7.91
C VAL A 35 12.91 1.15 7.78
N PHE A 36 12.11 0.83 6.76
CA PHE A 36 11.65 -0.54 6.55
C PHE A 36 12.78 -1.46 6.05
N ALA A 37 13.71 -0.96 5.25
CA ALA A 37 14.82 -1.72 4.71
C ALA A 37 15.80 -2.24 5.79
N GLU A 38 15.80 -1.64 6.98
CA GLU A 38 16.54 -2.17 8.15
C GLU A 38 16.00 -3.52 8.65
N HIS A 39 14.76 -3.87 8.29
CA HIS A 39 14.07 -5.05 8.82
C HIS A 39 13.47 -5.97 7.74
N PHE A 40 13.18 -5.45 6.56
CA PHE A 40 12.45 -6.13 5.49
C PHE A 40 13.15 -5.98 4.15
N ARG A 41 12.95 -6.95 3.26
CA ARG A 41 13.13 -6.72 1.82
C ARG A 41 11.96 -5.86 1.36
N THR A 42 12.18 -4.55 1.35
CA THR A 42 11.14 -3.55 1.10
C THR A 42 11.03 -3.31 -0.39
N ILE A 43 9.89 -3.70 -0.97
CA ILE A 43 9.60 -3.66 -2.40
C ILE A 43 8.54 -2.59 -2.66
N VAL A 44 8.84 -1.64 -3.52
CA VAL A 44 7.95 -0.56 -3.93
C VAL A 44 7.53 -0.78 -5.37
N LEU A 45 6.28 -1.19 -5.58
CA LEU A 45 5.72 -1.44 -6.91
C LEU A 45 5.08 -0.16 -7.47
N GLU A 46 5.32 0.13 -8.76
CA GLU A 46 4.52 1.06 -9.54
C GLU A 46 3.43 0.28 -10.28
N LEU A 47 2.17 0.53 -9.92
CA LEU A 47 1.00 -0.18 -10.45
C LEU A 47 0.78 0.15 -11.95
N PRO A 48 0.08 -0.71 -12.71
CA PRO A 48 -0.19 -0.49 -14.13
C PRO A 48 -0.81 0.88 -14.41
N GLY A 49 -0.29 1.58 -15.42
CA GLY A 49 -0.78 2.91 -15.81
C GLY A 49 -0.35 4.06 -14.89
N PHE A 50 0.53 3.81 -13.93
CA PHE A 50 1.13 4.84 -13.07
C PHE A 50 2.64 4.95 -13.28
N GLY A 51 3.17 6.16 -13.07
CA GLY A 51 4.59 6.44 -13.22
C GLY A 51 5.09 6.08 -14.63
N VAL A 52 6.01 5.13 -14.70
CA VAL A 52 6.55 4.61 -15.96
C VAL A 52 6.14 3.16 -16.23
N SER A 53 5.27 2.58 -15.41
CA SER A 53 4.69 1.25 -15.66
C SER A 53 3.67 1.32 -16.79
N ASP A 54 3.76 0.37 -17.71
CA ASP A 54 2.80 0.28 -18.82
C ASP A 54 1.37 0.06 -18.28
N PRO A 55 0.35 0.60 -18.95
CA PRO A 55 -1.03 0.24 -18.66
C PRO A 55 -1.30 -1.22 -19.02
N ALA A 56 -2.25 -1.83 -18.32
CA ALA A 56 -2.72 -3.18 -18.61
C ALA A 56 -3.82 -3.14 -19.69
N GLY A 57 -3.42 -2.85 -20.93
CA GLY A 57 -4.35 -2.62 -22.04
C GLY A 57 -5.29 -1.43 -21.77
N ASP A 58 -6.55 -1.57 -22.16
CA ASP A 58 -7.58 -0.53 -21.98
C ASP A 58 -8.30 -0.62 -20.63
N LEU A 59 -7.85 -1.50 -19.73
CA LEU A 59 -8.48 -1.67 -18.43
C LEU A 59 -8.22 -0.47 -17.53
N HIS A 60 -9.23 -0.14 -16.72
CA HIS A 60 -9.07 0.87 -15.68
C HIS A 60 -7.97 0.43 -14.70
N PRO A 61 -7.02 1.32 -14.30
CA PRO A 61 -5.84 0.93 -13.52
C PRO A 61 -6.15 0.14 -12.24
N VAL A 62 -7.23 0.49 -11.55
CA VAL A 62 -7.68 -0.22 -10.33
C VAL A 62 -8.11 -1.66 -10.63
N ALA A 63 -8.82 -1.88 -11.74
CA ALA A 63 -9.34 -3.20 -12.10
C ALA A 63 -8.22 -4.15 -12.51
N SER A 64 -7.19 -3.65 -13.20
CA SER A 64 -6.02 -4.43 -13.56
C SER A 64 -5.00 -4.61 -12.42
N ALA A 65 -5.08 -3.80 -11.36
CA ALA A 65 -4.05 -3.76 -10.34
C ALA A 65 -3.96 -5.04 -9.50
N GLN A 66 -5.08 -5.71 -9.22
CA GLN A 66 -5.06 -6.97 -8.45
C GLN A 66 -4.31 -8.07 -9.19
N THR A 67 -4.69 -8.35 -10.44
CA THR A 67 -4.01 -9.33 -11.28
C THR A 67 -2.53 -8.99 -11.45
N ALA A 68 -2.22 -7.71 -11.68
CA ALA A 68 -0.83 -7.27 -11.80
C ALA A 68 -0.01 -7.47 -10.51
N VAL A 69 -0.63 -7.33 -9.33
CA VAL A 69 0.04 -7.62 -8.05
C VAL A 69 0.30 -9.11 -7.91
N GLN A 70 -0.66 -9.98 -8.25
CA GLN A 70 -0.45 -11.43 -8.24
C GLN A 70 0.67 -11.85 -9.19
N ASP A 71 0.60 -11.42 -10.46
CA ASP A 71 1.63 -11.73 -11.46
C ASP A 71 3.02 -11.25 -11.02
N PHE A 72 3.08 -10.11 -10.34
CA PHE A 72 4.32 -9.56 -9.80
C PHE A 72 4.86 -10.37 -8.62
N VAL A 73 3.99 -10.77 -7.67
CA VAL A 73 4.34 -11.62 -6.53
C VAL A 73 4.88 -12.97 -7.02
N ASP A 74 4.18 -13.59 -7.97
CA ASP A 74 4.59 -14.86 -8.59
C ASP A 74 5.90 -14.71 -9.37
N GLY A 75 6.04 -13.64 -10.16
CA GLY A 75 7.25 -13.36 -10.92
C GLY A 75 8.49 -13.13 -10.06
N LEU A 76 8.32 -12.70 -8.81
CA LEU A 76 9.40 -12.58 -7.82
C LEU A 76 9.55 -13.82 -6.94
N GLY A 77 8.71 -14.85 -7.10
CA GLY A 77 8.74 -16.08 -6.31
C GLY A 77 8.45 -15.84 -4.83
N LEU A 78 7.58 -14.88 -4.49
CA LEU A 78 7.28 -14.53 -3.11
C LEU A 78 6.15 -15.43 -2.58
N GLU A 79 6.50 -16.47 -1.83
CA GLU A 79 5.51 -17.39 -1.26
C GLU A 79 4.65 -16.75 -0.16
N ARG A 80 5.25 -15.85 0.63
CA ARG A 80 4.57 -15.15 1.72
C ARG A 80 5.15 -13.75 1.91
N LEU A 81 4.29 -12.76 2.10
CA LEU A 81 4.69 -11.35 2.21
C LEU A 81 3.81 -10.54 3.15
N SER A 82 4.34 -9.41 3.62
CA SER A 82 3.55 -8.36 4.27
C SER A 82 3.21 -7.26 3.28
N LEU A 83 2.05 -6.61 3.46
CA LEU A 83 1.53 -5.57 2.58
C LEU A 83 1.28 -4.26 3.32
N ILE A 84 1.69 -3.15 2.73
CA ILE A 84 1.25 -1.81 3.12
C ILE A 84 0.63 -1.14 1.89
N GLY A 85 -0.65 -0.78 1.98
CA GLY A 85 -1.37 -0.10 0.91
C GLY A 85 -1.86 1.29 1.31
N ASN A 86 -1.49 2.30 0.53
CA ASN A 86 -1.95 3.68 0.71
C ASN A 86 -3.16 3.98 -0.21
N SER A 87 -4.28 4.42 0.36
CA SER A 87 -5.50 4.80 -0.36
C SER A 87 -5.95 3.69 -1.34
N MET A 88 -5.91 3.94 -2.65
CA MET A 88 -6.14 2.93 -3.71
C MET A 88 -5.35 1.64 -3.47
N GLY A 89 -4.05 1.76 -3.14
CA GLY A 89 -3.20 0.61 -2.83
C GLY A 89 -3.67 -0.17 -1.60
N GLY A 90 -4.36 0.49 -0.66
CA GLY A 90 -5.00 -0.18 0.48
C GLY A 90 -6.19 -1.04 0.05
N PHE A 91 -7.04 -0.56 -0.86
CA PHE A 91 -8.12 -1.38 -1.42
C PHE A 91 -7.60 -2.59 -2.19
N ILE A 92 -6.56 -2.38 -3.01
CA ILE A 92 -5.92 -3.47 -3.78
C ILE A 92 -5.28 -4.48 -2.83
N ALA A 93 -4.52 -4.04 -1.83
CA ALA A 93 -3.87 -4.92 -0.85
C ALA A 93 -4.88 -5.73 -0.04
N THR A 94 -6.01 -5.13 0.34
CA THR A 94 -7.08 -5.84 1.04
C THR A 94 -7.74 -6.89 0.14
N ALA A 95 -8.04 -6.55 -1.12
CA ALA A 95 -8.66 -7.50 -2.03
C ALA A 95 -7.72 -8.68 -2.31
N PHE A 96 -6.43 -8.41 -2.55
CA PHE A 96 -5.39 -9.44 -2.66
C PHE A 96 -5.34 -10.35 -1.43
N ALA A 97 -5.34 -9.78 -0.22
CA ALA A 97 -5.30 -10.57 1.01
C ALA A 97 -6.55 -11.42 1.25
N LEU A 98 -7.71 -11.01 0.73
CA LEU A 98 -8.94 -11.81 0.78
C LEU A 98 -8.92 -12.97 -0.22
N GLU A 99 -8.29 -12.77 -1.38
CA GLU A 99 -8.15 -13.78 -2.43
C GLU A 99 -7.02 -14.79 -2.11
N HIS A 100 -5.96 -14.33 -1.45
CA HIS A 100 -4.73 -15.11 -1.16
C HIS A 100 -4.34 -15.05 0.33
N PRO A 101 -5.21 -15.46 1.26
CA PRO A 101 -4.98 -15.32 2.70
C PRO A 101 -3.75 -16.08 3.21
N GLU A 102 -3.36 -17.17 2.54
CA GLU A 102 -2.17 -17.96 2.86
C GLU A 102 -0.85 -17.24 2.51
N GLN A 103 -0.87 -16.38 1.50
CA GLN A 103 0.30 -15.62 1.06
C GLN A 103 0.52 -14.34 1.89
N VAL A 104 -0.50 -13.84 2.59
CA VAL A 104 -0.39 -12.57 3.32
C VAL A 104 -0.12 -12.78 4.82
N GLU A 105 1.04 -12.33 5.29
CA GLU A 105 1.40 -12.39 6.71
C GLU A 105 0.75 -11.29 7.53
N LYS A 106 0.89 -10.05 7.06
CA LYS A 106 0.39 -8.83 7.70
C LYS A 106 -0.12 -7.88 6.62
N LEU A 107 -1.17 -7.15 6.94
CA LEU A 107 -1.74 -6.12 6.09
C LEU A 107 -1.91 -4.83 6.88
N VAL A 108 -1.41 -3.73 6.33
CA VAL A 108 -1.64 -2.38 6.83
C VAL A 108 -2.27 -1.54 5.73
N THR A 109 -3.38 -0.87 6.04
CA THR A 109 -4.02 0.09 5.15
C THR A 109 -3.87 1.52 5.69
N VAL A 110 -3.42 2.43 4.83
CA VAL A 110 -3.26 3.86 5.17
C VAL A 110 -4.28 4.65 4.36
N GLY A 111 -5.35 5.11 5.00
CA GLY A 111 -6.43 5.85 4.32
C GLY A 111 -7.09 5.09 3.15
N GLY A 112 -7.01 3.75 3.17
CA GLY A 112 -7.56 2.83 2.16
C GLY A 112 -8.76 2.04 2.68
N ALA A 113 -8.86 0.76 2.31
CA ALA A 113 -9.93 -0.10 2.81
C ALA A 113 -9.94 -0.16 4.34
N GLY A 114 -11.07 0.25 4.90
CA GLY A 114 -11.42 0.16 6.31
C GLY A 114 -12.93 0.11 6.43
N VAL A 115 -13.44 -0.60 7.43
CA VAL A 115 -14.87 -0.62 7.72
C VAL A 115 -15.31 0.78 8.20
N SER A 116 -16.17 1.46 7.43
CA SER A 116 -17.02 2.49 8.02
C SER A 116 -18.14 1.76 8.79
N SER A 117 -17.82 1.16 9.93
CA SER A 117 -18.80 0.37 10.69
C SER A 117 -19.77 1.23 11.50
N SER A 118 -19.65 2.57 11.48
CA SER A 118 -20.68 3.45 12.03
C SER A 118 -20.91 4.74 11.23
N PRO A 119 -22.13 5.32 11.29
CA PRO A 119 -22.40 6.68 10.78
C PRO A 119 -21.45 7.76 11.35
N ARG A 120 -20.88 7.53 12.55
CA ARG A 120 -19.91 8.44 13.18
C ARG A 120 -18.56 8.42 12.48
N ASP A 121 -18.13 7.26 11.96
CA ASP A 121 -16.84 7.13 11.27
C ASP A 121 -16.87 7.79 9.89
N ARG A 122 -18.03 7.73 9.20
CA ARG A 122 -18.28 8.46 7.96
C ARG A 122 -18.18 9.98 8.13
N ALA A 123 -18.74 10.52 9.22
CA ALA A 123 -18.68 11.95 9.52
C ALA A 123 -17.27 12.45 9.89
N ARG A 124 -16.42 11.59 10.47
CA ARG A 124 -15.02 11.92 10.76
C ARG A 124 -14.14 11.91 9.51
N ALA A 125 -14.39 11.00 8.57
CA ALA A 125 -13.68 10.94 7.30
C ALA A 125 -13.92 12.18 6.42
N SER A 126 -15.10 12.81 6.51
CA SER A 126 -15.46 14.01 5.74
C SER A 126 -15.11 15.35 6.41
N SER A 127 -14.75 15.35 7.70
CA SER A 127 -14.60 16.58 8.50
C SER A 127 -13.16 17.12 8.60
N GLY A 128 -12.14 16.42 8.09
CA GLY A 128 -10.75 16.76 8.40
C GLY A 128 -10.39 16.43 9.86
N TYR A 129 -9.19 15.88 10.07
CA TYR A 129 -8.77 15.41 11.38
C TYR A 129 -8.77 16.53 12.43
N PRO A 130 -9.39 16.36 13.61
CA PRO A 130 -9.14 17.25 14.72
C PRO A 130 -7.69 17.04 15.17
N ARG A 131 -6.89 18.12 15.18
CA ARG A 131 -5.56 18.12 15.81
C ARG A 131 -5.75 17.78 17.29
N LEU A 132 -5.25 16.63 17.72
CA LEU A 132 -5.10 16.35 19.14
C LEU A 132 -3.94 17.20 19.67
N SER A 133 -4.26 18.24 20.44
CA SER A 133 -3.27 18.92 21.28
C SER A 133 -3.00 18.04 22.50
N ARG A 134 -1.78 17.48 22.59
CA ARG A 134 -1.30 16.87 23.85
C ARG A 134 -0.98 18.01 24.81
N THR A 135 -1.77 18.18 25.87
CA THR A 135 -1.31 18.92 27.05
C THR A 135 -0.21 18.09 27.74
N PRO A 136 0.96 18.68 28.06
CA PRO A 136 1.99 17.98 28.83
C PRO A 136 1.44 17.59 30.20
N ARG A 137 1.73 16.36 30.64
CA ARG A 137 1.54 15.97 32.04
C ARG A 137 2.49 16.83 32.88
N ALA A 138 1.93 17.52 33.89
CA ALA A 138 2.74 18.14 34.92
C ALA A 138 3.53 17.03 35.65
N SER A 139 4.84 17.19 35.71
CA SER A 139 5.72 16.39 36.55
C SER A 139 5.44 16.72 38.02
N GLY A 140 5.00 15.72 38.77
CA GLY A 140 4.87 15.72 40.23
C GLY A 140 5.04 14.30 40.73
#